data_AF-A0A7C3LL90-F1
#
_entry.id   AF-A0A7C3LL90-F1
#
_cell.length_a   1.000
_cell.length_b   1.000
_cell.length_c   1.000
_cell.angle_alpha   90.00
_cell.angle_beta   90.00
_cell.angle_gamma   90.00
#
_symmetry.space_group_name_H-M   'P 1'
#
loop_
_entity.id
_entity.type
_entity.pdbx_description
1 polymer ?
#
loop_
_entity_poly.entity_id
_entity_poly.type
_entity_poly.pdbx_seq_one_letter_code
_entity_poly.pdbx_strand_id
1 'polypeptide(L)'
;MQPRDLTNGWAAVAGLGVIAALVGLTDFGLVWVPPDFGNAEWEFGTISAAVDGLPLATVGLGLLGAASVFRGWRGVSLVIGVLGLILCISLIGAVVVYSLDVPLALRAVAPEVKGALSRAIGKTMVHSPGYIVFYAWFGVYLLRRARAPRSS
;
A
#
# COMPACT_ATOMS: atom_id res chain seq x y z
N MET A 1 -22.50 -24.08 -13.81
CA MET A 1 -21.53 -23.94 -12.70
C MET A 1 -22.22 -24.34 -11.41
N GLN A 2 -21.72 -25.33 -10.70
CA GLN A 2 -22.31 -25.76 -9.44
C GLN A 2 -21.89 -24.78 -8.32
N PRO A 3 -22.71 -24.57 -7.27
CA PRO A 3 -22.40 -23.65 -6.16
C PRO A 3 -21.05 -23.93 -5.45
N ARG A 4 -20.54 -25.16 -5.54
CA ARG A 4 -19.22 -25.58 -5.02
C ARG A 4 -18.03 -25.01 -5.80
N ASP A 5 -18.20 -24.72 -7.09
CA ASP A 5 -17.10 -24.21 -7.94
C ASP A 5 -16.72 -22.77 -7.54
N LEU A 6 -17.73 -21.96 -7.20
CA LEU A 6 -17.55 -20.56 -6.80
C LEU A 6 -16.84 -20.42 -5.46
N THR A 7 -17.10 -21.33 -4.52
CA THR A 7 -16.47 -21.32 -3.19
C THR A 7 -14.99 -21.69 -3.25
N ASN A 8 -14.61 -22.58 -4.16
CA ASN A 8 -13.20 -22.93 -4.39
C ASN A 8 -12.44 -21.80 -5.11
N GLY A 9 -13.07 -21.12 -6.07
CA GLY A 9 -12.47 -19.97 -6.77
C GLY A 9 -12.05 -18.85 -5.82
N TRP A 10 -12.93 -18.44 -4.89
CA TRP A 10 -12.59 -17.39 -3.91
C TRP A 10 -11.53 -17.81 -2.90
N ALA A 11 -11.35 -19.11 -2.63
CA ALA A 11 -10.27 -19.60 -1.79
C ALA A 11 -8.91 -19.45 -2.48
N ALA A 12 -8.82 -19.75 -3.78
CA ALA A 12 -7.62 -19.52 -4.57
C ALA A 12 -7.27 -18.03 -4.66
N VAL A 13 -8.27 -17.17 -4.89
CA VAL A 13 -8.09 -15.70 -4.89
C VAL A 13 -7.59 -15.20 -3.54
N ALA A 14 -8.15 -15.70 -2.43
CA ALA A 14 -7.67 -15.35 -1.09
C ALA A 14 -6.22 -15.80 -0.88
N GLY A 15 -5.86 -17.02 -1.29
CA GLY A 15 -4.49 -17.54 -1.18
C GLY A 15 -3.48 -16.68 -1.96
N LEU A 16 -3.79 -16.34 -3.22
CA LEU A 16 -2.96 -15.43 -4.01
C LEU A 16 -2.87 -14.04 -3.37
N GLY A 17 -3.99 -13.54 -2.84
CA GLY A 17 -4.04 -12.26 -2.14
C GLY A 17 -3.13 -12.24 -0.90
N VAL A 18 -3.15 -13.30 -0.09
CA VAL A 18 -2.27 -13.44 1.08
C VAL A 18 -0.80 -13.44 0.66
N ILE A 19 -0.43 -14.26 -0.34
CA ILE A 19 0.97 -14.35 -0.78
C ILE A 19 1.46 -12.99 -1.28
N ALA A 20 0.71 -12.35 -2.19
CA ALA A 20 1.08 -11.04 -2.73
C ALA A 20 1.14 -9.95 -1.64
N ALA A 21 0.19 -9.95 -0.69
CA ALA A 21 0.18 -9.00 0.41
C ALA A 21 1.40 -9.20 1.32
N LEU A 22 1.72 -10.44 1.69
CA LEU A 22 2.87 -10.73 2.55
C LEU A 22 4.19 -10.34 1.90
N VAL A 23 4.40 -10.68 0.63
CA VAL A 23 5.62 -10.30 -0.11
C VAL A 23 5.71 -8.78 -0.17
N GLY A 24 4.67 -8.11 -0.67
CA GLY A 24 4.70 -6.65 -0.82
C GLY A 24 4.82 -5.89 0.51
N LEU A 25 4.19 -6.36 1.59
CA LEU A 25 4.32 -5.74 2.91
C LEU A 25 5.68 -6.00 3.55
N THR A 26 6.29 -7.15 3.27
CA THR A 26 7.66 -7.45 3.74
C THR A 26 8.66 -6.54 3.04
N ASP A 27 8.57 -6.42 1.71
CA ASP A 27 9.42 -5.50 0.93
C ASP A 27 9.23 -4.05 1.40
N PHE A 28 7.97 -3.65 1.61
CA PHE A 28 7.64 -2.32 2.16
C PHE A 28 8.22 -2.11 3.56
N GLY A 29 8.21 -3.12 4.43
CA GLY A 29 8.76 -2.99 5.79
C GLY A 29 10.29 -2.97 5.81
N LEU A 30 10.92 -3.80 4.98
CA LEU A 30 12.38 -3.95 4.94
C LEU A 30 13.09 -2.70 4.41
N VAL A 31 12.44 -1.90 3.56
CA VAL A 31 13.03 -0.66 3.03
C VAL A 31 13.32 0.38 4.13
N TRP A 32 12.68 0.28 5.29
CA TRP A 32 12.89 1.17 6.43
C TRP A 32 14.04 0.74 7.34
N VAL A 33 14.78 -0.32 7.00
CA VAL A 33 15.83 -0.91 7.86
C VAL A 33 17.20 -0.85 7.17
N PRO A 34 18.24 -0.27 7.81
CA PRO A 34 18.21 0.42 9.10
C PRO A 34 17.55 1.82 9.01
N PRO A 35 16.87 2.28 10.07
CA PRO A 35 16.27 3.61 10.10
C PRO A 35 17.34 4.69 10.25
N ASP A 36 17.32 5.72 9.39
CA ASP A 36 18.23 6.88 9.42
C ASP A 36 17.43 8.19 9.23
N PHE A 37 16.45 8.41 10.12
CA PHE A 37 15.59 9.60 10.10
C PHE A 37 16.38 10.89 10.31
N GLY A 38 16.02 11.95 9.58
CA GLY A 38 16.73 13.23 9.55
C GLY A 38 17.86 13.30 8.52
N ASN A 39 18.21 12.18 7.89
CA ASN A 39 19.07 12.17 6.71
C ASN A 39 18.19 12.24 5.45
N ALA A 40 18.14 13.41 4.81
CA ALA A 40 17.29 13.65 3.66
C ALA A 40 17.57 12.72 2.47
N GLU A 41 18.82 12.25 2.29
CA GLU A 41 19.14 11.29 1.22
C GLU A 41 18.49 9.93 1.50
N TRP A 42 18.53 9.49 2.76
CA TRP A 42 17.89 8.26 3.20
C TRP A 42 16.37 8.38 3.15
N GLU A 43 15.79 9.46 3.69
CA GLU A 43 14.34 9.68 3.71
C GLU A 43 13.77 9.69 2.30
N PHE A 44 14.41 10.43 1.39
CA PHE A 44 14.07 10.46 -0.02
C PHE A 44 14.11 9.05 -0.65
N GLY A 45 15.24 8.35 -0.52
CA GLY A 45 15.45 7.05 -1.13
C GLY A 45 14.47 6.00 -0.62
N THR A 46 14.31 5.94 0.70
CA THR A 46 13.41 5.00 1.39
C THR A 46 11.95 5.22 0.98
N ILE A 47 11.48 6.47 0.92
CA ILE A 47 10.09 6.76 0.54
C ILE A 47 9.84 6.45 -0.94
N SER A 48 10.76 6.81 -1.83
CA SER A 48 10.65 6.46 -3.25
C SER A 48 10.58 4.94 -3.44
N ALA A 49 11.47 4.19 -2.78
CA ALA A 49 11.48 2.72 -2.87
C ALA A 49 10.24 2.09 -2.21
N ALA A 50 9.78 2.63 -1.08
CA ALA A 50 8.55 2.18 -0.42
C ALA A 50 7.33 2.33 -1.35
N VAL A 51 7.17 3.49 -1.99
CA VAL A 51 6.07 3.74 -2.94
C VAL A 51 6.16 2.84 -4.17
N ASP A 52 7.37 2.53 -4.63
CA ASP A 52 7.59 1.61 -5.74
C ASP A 52 7.27 0.14 -5.41
N GLY A 53 7.40 -0.26 -4.14
CA GLY A 53 7.03 -1.59 -3.64
C GLY A 53 5.53 -1.78 -3.37
N LEU A 54 4.76 -0.69 -3.22
CA LEU A 54 3.33 -0.75 -2.90
C LEU A 54 2.41 -1.46 -3.90
N PRO A 55 2.64 -1.49 -5.24
CA PRO A 55 1.71 -2.13 -6.17
C PRO A 55 1.38 -3.57 -5.78
N LEU A 56 2.38 -4.37 -5.41
CA LEU A 56 2.20 -5.78 -5.07
C LEU A 56 1.38 -5.95 -3.78
N ALA A 57 1.70 -5.18 -2.75
CA ALA A 57 0.94 -5.15 -1.51
C ALA A 57 -0.52 -4.73 -1.75
N THR A 58 -0.72 -3.70 -2.58
CA THR A 58 -2.04 -3.15 -2.93
C THR A 58 -2.90 -4.21 -3.62
N VAL A 59 -2.34 -4.91 -4.61
CA VAL A 59 -3.04 -5.99 -5.32
C VAL A 59 -3.38 -7.13 -4.36
N GLY A 60 -2.43 -7.55 -3.51
CA GLY A 60 -2.65 -8.60 -2.54
C GLY A 60 -3.77 -8.30 -1.54
N LEU A 61 -3.73 -7.10 -0.94
CA LEU A 61 -4.77 -6.63 -0.03
C LEU A 61 -6.12 -6.45 -0.74
N GLY A 62 -6.12 -6.01 -2.00
CA GLY A 62 -7.30 -5.90 -2.85
C GLY A 62 -7.98 -7.25 -3.07
N LEU A 63 -7.22 -8.27 -3.50
CA LEU A 63 -7.72 -9.64 -3.73
C LEU A 63 -8.23 -10.28 -2.44
N LEU A 64 -7.45 -10.16 -1.36
CA LEU A 64 -7.83 -10.73 -0.07
C LEU A 64 -9.07 -10.02 0.51
N GLY A 65 -9.15 -8.70 0.36
CA GLY A 65 -10.30 -7.91 0.77
C GLY A 65 -11.56 -8.29 -0.02
N ALA A 66 -11.46 -8.42 -1.34
CA ALA A 66 -12.56 -8.88 -2.18
C ALA A 66 -13.04 -10.28 -1.76
N ALA A 67 -12.13 -11.24 -1.64
CA ALA A 67 -12.46 -12.59 -1.19
C ALA A 67 -13.10 -12.60 0.21
N SER A 68 -12.62 -11.75 1.14
CA SER A 68 -13.18 -11.64 2.48
C SER A 68 -14.63 -11.17 2.47
N VAL A 69 -14.98 -10.22 1.59
CA VAL A 69 -16.34 -9.70 1.45
C VAL A 69 -17.27 -10.77 0.86
N PHE A 70 -16.85 -11.45 -0.21
CA PHE A 70 -17.66 -12.50 -0.84
C PHE A 70 -17.86 -13.72 0.05
N ARG A 71 -16.88 -14.06 0.89
CA ARG A 71 -16.98 -15.20 1.84
C ARG A 71 -17.57 -14.83 3.20
N GLY A 72 -17.84 -13.55 3.46
CA GLY A 72 -18.37 -13.08 4.73
C GLY A 72 -17.38 -13.13 5.91
N TRP A 73 -16.07 -13.11 5.63
CA TRP A 73 -15.00 -13.16 6.64
C TRP A 73 -14.78 -11.81 7.32
N ARG A 74 -15.71 -11.43 8.21
CA ARG A 74 -15.72 -10.11 8.87
C ARG A 74 -14.41 -9.75 9.57
N GLY A 75 -13.80 -10.70 10.28
CA GLY A 75 -12.53 -10.48 10.97
C GLY A 75 -11.41 -10.10 9.99
N VAL A 76 -11.33 -10.81 8.86
CA VAL A 76 -10.35 -10.53 7.80
C VAL A 76 -10.63 -9.16 7.16
N SER A 77 -11.89 -8.86 6.82
CA SER A 77 -12.25 -7.53 6.28
C SER A 77 -11.91 -6.40 7.26
N LEU A 78 -12.10 -6.61 8.57
CA LEU A 78 -11.75 -5.64 9.59
C LEU A 78 -10.24 -5.41 9.64
N VAL A 79 -9.44 -6.48 9.72
CA VAL A 79 -7.98 -6.39 9.76
C VAL A 79 -7.43 -5.66 8.54
N ILE A 80 -7.86 -6.04 7.34
CA ILE A 80 -7.44 -5.38 6.10
C ILE A 80 -7.91 -3.93 6.06
N GLY A 81 -9.12 -3.66 6.55
CA GLY A 81 -9.66 -2.32 6.64
C GLY A 81 -8.82 -1.40 7.54
N VAL A 82 -8.45 -1.88 8.72
CA VAL A 82 -7.56 -1.15 9.66
C VAL A 82 -6.17 -0.97 9.05
N LEU A 83 -5.59 -2.04 8.49
CA LEU A 83 -4.28 -1.98 7.85
C LEU A 83 -4.25 -0.96 6.71
N GLY A 84 -5.28 -0.93 5.87
CA GLY A 84 -5.42 0.07 4.81
C GLY A 84 -5.41 1.50 5.35
N LEU A 85 -6.14 1.78 6.45
CA LEU A 85 -6.10 3.11 7.05
C LEU A 85 -4.74 3.47 7.65
N ILE A 86 -4.04 2.51 8.26
CA ILE A 86 -2.67 2.71 8.75
C ILE A 86 -1.73 3.05 7.61
N LEU A 87 -1.79 2.31 6.49
CA LEU A 87 -0.99 2.59 5.29
C LEU A 87 -1.32 3.97 4.70
N CYS A 88 -2.60 4.35 4.68
CA CYS A 88 -3.03 5.68 4.24
C CYS A 88 -2.39 6.80 5.07
N ILE A 89 -2.51 6.73 6.41
CA ILE A 89 -1.94 7.74 7.32
C ILE A 89 -0.41 7.78 7.19
N SER A 90 0.22 6.60 7.11
CA SER A 90 1.68 6.49 6.96
C SER A 90 2.15 7.12 5.65
N LEU A 91 1.42 6.92 4.55
CA LEU A 91 1.73 7.52 3.25
C LEU A 91 1.54 9.03 3.24
N ILE A 92 0.52 9.55 3.93
CA ILE A 92 0.36 11.01 4.08
C ILE A 92 1.60 11.59 4.79
N GLY A 93 2.03 10.98 5.90
CA GLY A 93 3.25 11.39 6.61
C GLY A 93 4.50 11.33 5.72
N ALA A 94 4.69 10.20 5.02
CA ALA A 94 5.81 10.00 4.10
C ALA A 94 5.81 11.05 2.97
N VAL A 95 4.68 11.33 2.33
CA VAL A 95 4.62 12.35 1.26
C VAL A 95 4.96 13.74 1.79
N VAL A 96 4.56 14.08 3.01
CA VAL A 96 4.92 15.37 3.63
C VAL A 96 6.43 15.46 3.81
N VAL A 97 7.06 14.45 4.43
CA VAL A 97 8.52 14.40 4.64
C VAL A 97 9.25 14.45 3.29
N TYR A 98 8.88 13.58 2.36
CA TYR A 98 9.44 13.53 1.01
C TYR A 98 9.36 14.87 0.27
N SER A 99 8.25 15.60 0.41
CA SER A 99 8.07 16.91 -0.23
C SER A 99 9.04 17.96 0.33
N LEU A 100 9.41 17.85 1.61
CA LEU A 100 10.40 18.72 2.25
C LEU A 100 11.84 18.38 1.80
N ASP A 101 12.10 17.10 1.50
CA ASP A 101 13.43 16.63 1.11
C ASP A 101 13.74 16.81 -0.38
N VAL A 102 12.70 16.84 -1.25
CA VAL A 102 12.86 16.99 -2.69
C VAL A 102 13.74 18.19 -3.10
N PRO A 103 13.56 19.41 -2.57
CA PRO A 103 14.41 20.55 -2.90
C PRO A 103 15.87 20.36 -2.46
N LEU A 104 16.09 19.67 -1.34
CA LEU A 104 17.42 19.39 -0.80
C LEU A 104 18.15 18.35 -1.67
N ALA A 105 17.46 17.26 -2.02
CA ALA A 105 17.97 16.21 -2.90
C ALA A 105 18.35 16.76 -4.29
N LEU A 106 17.50 17.63 -4.89
CA LEU A 106 17.79 18.23 -6.20
C LEU A 106 19.03 19.15 -6.20
N ARG A 107 19.39 19.70 -5.04
CA ARG A 107 20.58 20.56 -4.87
C ARG A 107 21.85 19.75 -4.59
N ALA A 108 21.74 18.63 -3.87
CA ALA A 108 22.87 17.79 -3.50
C ALA A 108 23.43 16.95 -4.65
N VAL A 109 22.60 16.68 -5.66
CA VAL A 109 22.90 15.70 -6.71
C VAL A 109 23.59 16.33 -7.94
N ALA A 110 24.59 15.64 -8.47
CA ALA A 110 25.36 16.07 -9.65
C ALA A 110 24.46 16.23 -10.90
N PRO A 111 24.79 17.13 -11.85
CA PRO A 111 23.93 17.41 -13.01
C PRO A 111 23.54 16.18 -13.84
N GLU A 112 24.41 15.19 -13.94
CA GLU A 112 24.26 13.98 -14.76
C GLU A 112 23.12 13.07 -14.26
N VAL A 113 22.86 13.07 -12.95
CA VAL A 113 21.87 12.22 -12.29
C VAL A 113 20.55 12.93 -11.97
N LYS A 114 20.48 14.26 -12.14
CA LYS A 114 19.25 15.06 -11.91
C LYS A 114 18.07 14.61 -12.76
N GLY A 115 18.32 14.17 -14.00
CA GLY A 115 17.27 13.69 -14.90
C GLY A 115 16.58 12.42 -14.39
N ALA A 116 17.36 11.45 -13.91
CA ALA A 116 16.82 10.24 -13.30
C ALA A 116 16.08 10.54 -12.00
N LEU A 117 16.66 11.39 -11.15
CA LEU A 117 16.05 11.83 -9.89
C LEU A 117 14.69 12.50 -10.10
N SER A 118 14.60 13.42 -11.07
CA SER A 118 13.36 14.15 -11.37
C SER A 118 12.24 13.21 -11.83
N ARG A 119 12.56 12.15 -12.57
CA ARG A 119 11.60 11.13 -12.99
C ARG A 119 11.11 10.30 -11.81
N ALA A 120 12.01 9.92 -10.90
CA ALA A 120 11.65 9.21 -9.68
C ALA A 120 10.69 10.06 -8.82
N ILE A 121 11.02 11.35 -8.63
CA ILE A 121 10.15 12.32 -7.95
C ILE A 121 8.77 12.37 -8.59
N GLY A 122 8.72 12.55 -9.91
CA GLY A 122 7.46 12.61 -10.65
C GLY A 122 6.61 11.36 -10.45
N LYS A 123 7.23 10.17 -10.53
CA LYS A 123 6.54 8.89 -10.31
C LYS A 123 5.99 8.79 -8.89
N THR A 124 6.80 9.06 -7.87
CA THR A 124 6.39 9.01 -6.46
C THR A 124 5.25 10.00 -6.19
N MET A 125 5.34 11.23 -6.69
CA MET A 125 4.31 12.26 -6.52
C MET A 125 2.99 11.94 -7.22
N VAL A 126 3.03 11.21 -8.34
CA VAL A 126 1.81 10.79 -9.05
C VAL A 126 1.18 9.55 -8.40
N HIS A 127 1.99 8.58 -7.98
CA HIS A 127 1.48 7.34 -7.40
C HIS A 127 0.93 7.53 -5.97
N SER A 128 1.60 8.35 -5.16
CA SER A 128 1.25 8.48 -3.73
C SER A 128 -0.18 8.96 -3.49
N PRO A 129 -0.70 10.02 -4.17
CA PRO A 129 -2.10 10.41 -4.04
C PRO A 129 -3.07 9.29 -4.43
N GLY A 130 -2.75 8.54 -5.48
CA GLY A 130 -3.54 7.38 -5.90
C GLY A 130 -3.64 6.32 -4.81
N TYR A 131 -2.52 5.97 -4.18
CA TYR A 131 -2.50 5.03 -3.05
C TYR A 131 -3.22 5.57 -1.82
N ILE A 132 -3.05 6.84 -1.47
CA ILE A 132 -3.73 7.47 -0.33
C ILE A 132 -5.25 7.38 -0.51
N VAL A 133 -5.77 7.80 -1.67
CA VAL A 133 -7.19 7.74 -1.97
C VAL A 133 -7.70 6.31 -1.96
N PHE A 134 -6.97 5.39 -2.59
CA PHE A 134 -7.33 3.98 -2.61
C PHE A 134 -7.41 3.39 -1.20
N TYR A 135 -6.38 3.56 -0.38
CA TYR A 135 -6.33 2.99 0.96
C TYR A 135 -7.36 3.60 1.92
N ALA A 136 -7.61 4.91 1.81
CA ALA A 136 -8.67 5.58 2.55
C ALA A 136 -10.04 4.99 2.18
N TRP A 137 -10.37 4.96 0.88
CA TRP A 137 -11.64 4.44 0.40
C TRP A 137 -11.81 2.95 0.72
N PHE A 138 -10.82 2.13 0.40
CA PHE A 138 -10.86 0.68 0.56
C PHE A 138 -10.92 0.29 2.04
N GLY A 139 -10.15 0.97 2.89
CA GLY A 139 -10.18 0.79 4.34
C GLY A 139 -11.57 1.07 4.93
N VAL A 140 -12.13 2.24 4.63
CA VAL A 140 -13.48 2.62 5.08
C VAL A 140 -14.54 1.66 4.52
N TYR A 141 -14.43 1.28 3.26
CA TYR A 141 -15.36 0.35 2.61
C TYR A 141 -15.40 -1.01 3.33
N LEU A 142 -14.24 -1.61 3.61
CA LEU A 142 -14.17 -2.90 4.29
C LEU A 142 -14.65 -2.83 5.74
N LEU A 143 -14.33 -1.74 6.46
CA LEU A 143 -14.82 -1.53 7.83
C LEU A 143 -16.35 -1.39 7.88
N ARG A 144 -16.94 -0.68 6.93
CA ARG A 144 -18.41 -0.57 6.80
C ARG A 144 -19.04 -1.93 6.52
N ARG A 145 -18.45 -2.73 5.62
CA ARG A 145 -18.93 -4.08 5.30
C ARG A 145 -18.81 -5.04 6.49
N ALA A 146 -17.73 -4.96 7.26
CA ALA A 146 -17.52 -5.82 8.43
C ALA A 146 -18.57 -5.57 9.54
N ARG A 147 -19.11 -4.35 9.63
CA ARG A 147 -20.09 -3.93 10.65
C ARG A 147 -21.56 -4.19 10.28
N ALA A 148 -21.88 -4.53 9.04
CA ALA A 148 -23.27 -4.74 8.62
C ALA A 148 -23.92 -5.93 9.37
N PRO A 149 -25.20 -5.84 9.81
CA PRO A 149 -25.92 -6.94 10.45
C PRO A 149 -25.98 -8.18 9.54
N ARG A 150 -26.01 -9.40 10.10
CA ARG A 150 -26.30 -10.59 9.29
C ARG A 150 -27.78 -10.50 8.92
N SER A 151 -28.10 -10.33 7.63
CA SER A 151 -29.44 -10.67 7.15
C SER A 151 -29.57 -12.18 7.28
N SER A 152 -30.20 -12.62 8.37
CA SER A 152 -30.59 -14.00 8.64
C SER A 152 -31.65 -14.46 7.66
#